data_AF-A0A2H0Q6C6-F1
#
_entry.id   AF-A0A2H0Q6C6-F1
#
_cell.length_a   1.000
_cell.length_b   1.000
_cell.length_c   1.000
_cell.angle_alpha   90.00
_cell.angle_beta   90.00
_cell.angle_gamma   90.00
#
_symmetry.space_group_name_H-M   'P 1'
#
loop_
_entity.id
_entity.type
_entity.pdbx_description
1 polymer ?
#
loop_
_entity_poly.entity_id
_entity_poly.type
_entity_poly.pdbx_seq_one_letter_code
_entity_poly.pdbx_strand_id
1 'polypeptide(L)'
;MKNLFFISTILLWSFISFKASAQSQRQLVAFVALRGGNVMKTNGDVIDYVVASKLTDAMKKQLFVKAERDFSGYKQLEKEWAQEKFDLGLKQMAYFEILKKHYLRDHRRGEARRFFNATENAWYSKVEAEESRVLKHLLDQRLGIVKSRAQFGQWLQEQDYPHAANENPTDTYFRWFDALKARLKVEMQMEEVKEYEIAMAVKQNNGRIDASPTDIWNLNEKSQKLISENLDGKNLSQNELDELSKKHPDLLVMVKDIKRLSLLQSKLTELESNDLTKQKITNARNSLLSSLRSKGEAGLLKYIDLASQMKTKYSSSEELLSLAKASLDRFMESGDFNEYMIGRIYKLAAILDDSVNLKSLLAANLNNAIEAAAAFEKGEITFEQAVYDSALAALPTQNDLIAEASSLIAWVMKFEAKKIALADTSLMQVERYEYRSTEAYNRLSNHIKLTRLQDGLKKFRQRDVRDMAWTLDLSNGSDYFTDTRVYNYLMN
;
A
#
# COMPACT_ATOMS: atom_id res chain seq x y z
N MET A 1 -26.07 21.23 47.66
CA MET A 1 -24.85 20.57 48.18
C MET A 1 -24.48 19.51 47.15
N LYS A 2 -23.73 19.80 46.07
CA LYS A 2 -22.33 20.26 46.01
C LYS A 2 -21.47 19.38 46.95
N ASN A 3 -20.67 18.48 46.35
CA ASN A 3 -19.62 17.60 46.93
C ASN A 3 -19.78 16.07 46.76
N LEU A 4 -20.43 15.58 45.70
CA LEU A 4 -20.37 14.13 45.37
C LEU A 4 -19.93 13.81 43.92
N PHE A 5 -19.82 14.81 43.04
CA PHE A 5 -19.32 14.62 41.67
C PHE A 5 -17.82 14.92 41.49
N PHE A 6 -17.11 15.31 42.55
CA PHE A 6 -15.69 15.69 42.48
C PHE A 6 -14.71 14.61 43.00
N ILE A 7 -15.21 13.50 43.55
CA ILE A 7 -14.38 12.43 44.13
C ILE A 7 -14.25 11.22 43.19
N SER A 8 -15.16 11.04 42.22
CA SER A 8 -15.08 9.93 41.25
C SER A 8 -14.09 10.19 40.12
N THR A 9 -13.76 11.45 39.81
CA THR A 9 -12.78 11.83 38.78
C THR A 9 -11.33 11.77 39.27
N ILE A 10 -11.09 11.84 40.58
CA ILE A 10 -9.74 11.74 41.20
C ILE A 10 -9.31 10.28 41.41
N LEU A 11 -10.26 9.35 41.56
CA LEU A 11 -9.98 7.91 41.66
C LEU A 11 -9.81 7.22 40.29
N LEU A 12 -10.35 7.78 39.20
CA LEU A 12 -10.09 7.27 37.84
C LEU A 12 -8.76 7.77 37.25
N TRP A 13 -8.21 8.88 37.74
CA TRP A 13 -6.88 9.36 37.33
C TRP A 13 -5.73 8.69 38.09
N SER A 14 -5.98 8.15 39.29
CA SER A 14 -4.96 7.42 40.06
C SER A 14 -4.73 5.98 39.60
N PHE A 15 -5.62 5.40 38.78
CA PHE A 15 -5.41 4.10 38.13
C PHE A 15 -4.84 4.17 36.70
N ILE A 16 -4.77 5.36 36.10
CA ILE A 16 -4.06 5.57 34.82
C ILE A 16 -2.61 6.02 35.07
N SER A 17 -2.32 6.67 36.20
CA SER A 17 -0.94 7.04 36.58
C SER A 17 -0.12 5.91 37.22
N PHE A 18 -0.70 4.72 37.51
CA PHE A 18 0.05 3.56 38.02
C PHE A 18 0.53 2.58 36.94
N LYS A 19 0.18 2.79 35.66
CA LYS A 19 0.83 2.11 34.53
C LYS A 19 1.91 2.95 33.84
N ALA A 20 1.96 4.26 34.09
CA ALA A 20 3.01 5.14 33.57
C ALA A 20 4.27 5.18 34.46
N SER A 21 4.17 4.83 35.74
CA SER A 21 5.32 4.77 36.67
C SER A 21 5.98 3.40 36.79
N ALA A 22 5.41 2.33 36.20
CA ALA A 22 6.03 1.01 36.13
C ALA A 22 6.95 0.83 34.90
N GLN A 23 7.06 1.86 34.04
CA GLN A 23 7.95 1.87 32.88
C GLN A 23 9.11 2.87 33.05
N SER A 24 9.09 3.71 34.08
CA SER A 24 10.23 4.51 34.49
C SER A 24 11.17 3.67 35.36
N GLN A 25 12.38 3.46 34.87
CA GLN A 25 13.47 2.67 35.46
C GLN A 25 13.45 1.16 35.21
N ARG A 26 13.42 0.74 33.93
CA ARG A 26 14.39 -0.28 33.53
C ARG A 26 15.78 0.37 33.57
N GLN A 27 16.41 0.42 34.75
CA GLN A 27 17.86 0.57 34.81
C GLN A 27 18.43 -0.57 33.94
N LEU A 28 19.12 -0.22 32.86
CA LEU A 28 19.88 -1.17 32.06
C LEU A 28 20.99 -1.72 32.94
N VAL A 29 20.72 -2.85 33.60
CA VAL A 29 21.80 -3.71 34.05
C VAL A 29 22.52 -4.14 32.77
N ALA A 30 23.81 -3.82 32.67
CA ALA A 30 24.62 -4.31 31.56
C ALA A 30 24.56 -5.84 31.58
N PHE A 31 24.12 -6.45 30.48
CA PHE A 31 24.03 -7.90 30.37
C PHE A 31 24.64 -8.37 29.05
N VAL A 32 25.11 -9.61 29.04
CA VAL A 32 25.61 -10.27 27.84
C VAL A 32 24.41 -10.66 26.98
N ALA A 33 24.26 -10.03 25.82
CA ALA A 33 23.16 -10.27 24.89
C ALA A 33 23.47 -11.40 23.91
N LEU A 34 24.73 -11.58 23.53
CA LEU A 34 25.18 -12.66 22.65
C LEU A 34 26.54 -13.19 23.11
N ARG A 35 26.65 -14.50 23.18
CA ARG A 35 27.91 -15.21 23.43
C ARG A 35 28.07 -16.36 22.43
N GLY A 36 29.26 -16.50 21.84
CA GLY A 36 29.57 -17.58 20.92
C GLY A 36 31.06 -17.73 20.66
N GLY A 37 31.68 -18.81 21.15
CA GLY A 37 33.13 -18.99 21.10
C GLY A 37 33.87 -17.84 21.80
N ASN A 38 34.71 -17.11 21.06
CA ASN A 38 35.45 -15.94 21.56
C ASN A 38 34.70 -14.61 21.39
N VAL A 39 33.47 -14.63 20.86
CA VAL A 39 32.66 -13.42 20.66
C VAL A 39 31.72 -13.25 21.84
N MET A 40 31.75 -12.05 22.43
CA MET A 40 30.81 -11.60 23.46
C MET A 40 30.30 -10.22 23.07
N LYS A 41 28.98 -10.02 23.12
CA LYS A 41 28.31 -8.75 22.87
C LYS A 41 27.36 -8.45 24.01
N THR A 42 27.39 -7.20 24.45
CA THR A 42 26.52 -6.67 25.49
C THR A 42 25.24 -6.11 24.89
N ASN A 43 24.27 -5.81 25.74
CA ASN A 43 23.09 -5.04 25.34
C ASN A 43 23.43 -3.66 24.75
N GLY A 44 24.51 -3.02 25.21
CA GLY A 44 25.02 -1.78 24.61
C GLY A 44 25.42 -1.96 23.15
N ASP A 45 26.20 -3.01 22.85
CA ASP A 45 26.61 -3.32 21.47
C ASP A 45 25.41 -3.52 20.53
N VAL A 46 24.34 -4.17 21.02
CA VAL A 46 23.12 -4.40 20.24
C VAL A 46 22.38 -3.11 19.96
N ILE A 47 22.27 -2.21 20.94
CA ILE A 47 21.65 -0.89 20.77
C ILE A 47 22.43 -0.06 19.76
N ASP A 48 23.76 -0.02 19.88
CA ASP A 48 24.62 0.72 18.93
C ASP A 48 24.47 0.18 17.51
N TYR A 49 24.37 -1.15 17.36
CA TYR A 49 24.11 -1.79 16.08
C TYR A 49 22.74 -1.43 15.50
N VAL A 50 21.68 -1.40 16.32
CA VAL A 50 20.33 -0.98 15.89
C VAL A 50 20.34 0.47 15.41
N VAL A 51 20.99 1.36 16.17
CA VAL A 51 21.12 2.77 15.80
C VAL A 51 21.88 2.90 14.47
N ALA A 52 23.03 2.22 14.33
CA ALA A 52 23.84 2.28 13.12
C ALA A 52 23.13 1.71 11.87
N SER A 53 22.35 0.65 12.04
CA SER A 53 21.74 -0.08 10.90
C SER A 53 20.34 0.41 10.50
N LYS A 54 19.59 1.00 11.43
CA LYS A 54 18.16 1.32 11.23
C LYS A 54 17.84 2.81 11.40
N LEU A 55 18.62 3.57 12.18
CA LEU A 55 18.30 4.96 12.47
C LEU A 55 18.91 5.90 11.41
N THR A 56 18.11 6.23 10.39
CA THR A 56 18.54 7.13 9.31
C THR A 56 18.70 8.58 9.79
N ASP A 57 19.47 9.38 9.07
CA ASP A 57 19.67 10.80 9.41
C ASP A 57 18.35 11.59 9.42
N ALA A 58 17.38 11.22 8.56
CA ALA A 58 16.03 11.82 8.57
C ALA A 58 15.25 11.48 9.85
N MET A 59 15.35 10.23 10.32
CA MET A 59 14.71 9.82 11.58
C MET A 59 15.35 10.50 12.78
N LYS A 60 16.67 10.70 12.77
CA LYS A 60 17.36 11.46 13.82
C LYS A 60 16.83 12.89 13.94
N LYS A 61 16.64 13.57 12.80
CA LYS A 61 16.02 14.91 12.76
C LYS A 61 14.60 14.89 13.32
N GLN A 62 13.77 13.93 12.91
CA GLN A 62 12.40 13.80 13.41
C GLN A 62 12.35 13.57 14.93
N LEU A 63 13.23 12.71 15.46
CA LEU A 63 13.35 12.49 16.90
C LEU A 63 13.83 13.74 17.64
N PHE A 64 14.75 14.52 17.05
CA PHE A 64 15.23 15.76 17.64
C PHE A 64 14.16 16.85 17.69
N VAL A 65 13.38 17.00 16.61
CA VAL A 65 12.21 17.90 16.59
C VAL A 65 11.15 17.44 17.60
N LYS A 66 10.91 16.13 17.73
CA LYS A 66 10.00 15.57 18.73
C LYS A 66 10.48 15.80 20.16
N ALA A 67 11.79 15.88 20.38
CA ALA A 67 12.40 16.26 21.65
C ALA A 67 12.43 17.78 21.87
N GLU A 68 11.67 18.57 21.10
CA GLU A 68 11.64 20.03 21.18
C GLU A 68 13.02 20.68 21.00
N ARG A 69 13.88 20.05 20.18
CA ARG A 69 15.28 20.44 19.95
C ARG A 69 16.17 20.39 21.21
N ASP A 70 15.77 19.64 22.23
CA ASP A 70 16.66 19.28 23.34
C ASP A 70 17.48 18.04 23.02
N PHE A 71 18.80 18.18 23.10
CA PHE A 71 19.73 17.09 22.82
C PHE A 71 19.61 15.95 23.85
N SER A 72 19.36 16.27 25.11
CA SER A 72 19.23 15.27 26.18
C SER A 72 17.94 14.46 25.99
N GLY A 73 16.82 15.13 25.72
CA GLY A 73 15.55 14.52 25.34
C GLY A 73 15.67 13.66 24.08
N TYR A 74 16.39 14.14 23.05
CA TYR A 74 16.68 13.34 21.86
C TYR A 74 17.42 12.04 22.21
N LYS A 75 18.45 12.11 23.07
CA LYS A 75 19.21 10.92 23.48
C LYS A 75 18.35 9.91 24.22
N GLN A 76 17.38 10.38 25.00
CA GLN A 76 16.41 9.51 25.63
C GLN A 76 15.48 8.86 24.59
N LEU A 77 14.92 9.63 23.66
CA LEU A 77 14.05 9.11 22.60
C LEU A 77 14.78 8.14 21.65
N GLU A 78 16.05 8.41 21.31
CA GLU A 78 16.91 7.53 20.51
C GLU A 78 17.07 6.16 21.20
N LYS A 79 17.33 6.19 22.51
CA LYS A 79 17.49 4.99 23.33
C LYS A 79 16.20 4.18 23.44
N GLU A 80 15.08 4.85 23.72
CA GLU A 80 13.76 4.21 23.77
C GLU A 80 13.42 3.56 22.42
N TRP A 81 13.62 4.30 21.32
CA TRP A 81 13.38 3.82 19.96
C TRP A 81 14.26 2.62 19.59
N ALA A 82 15.52 2.61 20.03
CA ALA A 82 16.44 1.50 19.79
C ALA A 82 16.08 0.27 20.64
N GLN A 83 15.64 0.50 21.88
CA GLN A 83 15.22 -0.57 22.80
C GLN A 83 13.99 -1.32 22.27
N GLU A 84 13.04 -0.64 21.63
CA GLU A 84 11.90 -1.28 20.95
C GLU A 84 12.33 -2.26 19.84
N LYS A 85 13.53 -2.06 19.27
CA LYS A 85 14.07 -2.85 18.16
C LYS A 85 15.21 -3.76 18.60
N PHE A 86 15.41 -3.90 19.91
CA PHE A 86 16.51 -4.68 20.49
C PHE A 86 16.51 -6.12 19.96
N ASP A 87 15.37 -6.81 20.01
CA ASP A 87 15.27 -8.19 19.55
C ASP A 87 15.61 -8.33 18.06
N LEU A 88 15.15 -7.40 17.23
CA LEU A 88 15.50 -7.39 15.81
C LEU A 88 17.01 -7.22 15.61
N GLY A 89 17.63 -6.28 16.34
CA GLY A 89 19.07 -6.05 16.30
C GLY A 89 19.88 -7.27 16.76
N LEU A 90 19.46 -7.89 17.86
CA LEU A 90 20.08 -9.09 18.41
C LEU A 90 20.01 -10.24 17.40
N LYS A 91 18.85 -10.46 16.78
CA LYS A 91 18.68 -11.49 15.74
C LYS A 91 19.61 -11.27 14.56
N GLN A 92 19.68 -10.04 14.04
CA GLN A 92 20.54 -9.72 12.90
C GLN A 92 22.02 -9.91 13.23
N MET A 93 22.45 -9.45 14.41
CA MET A 93 23.84 -9.59 14.86
C MET A 93 24.21 -11.07 15.09
N ALA A 94 23.34 -11.83 15.76
CA ALA A 94 23.52 -13.27 15.95
C ALA A 94 23.57 -14.03 14.63
N TYR A 95 22.70 -13.66 13.68
CA TYR A 95 22.70 -14.25 12.35
C TYR A 95 24.01 -14.00 11.60
N PHE A 96 24.52 -12.76 11.63
CA PHE A 96 25.84 -12.43 11.07
C PHE A 96 26.94 -13.31 11.65
N GLU A 97 27.01 -13.44 12.98
CA GLU A 97 28.03 -14.26 13.64
C GLU A 97 27.91 -15.75 13.31
N ILE A 98 26.68 -16.29 13.19
CA ILE A 98 26.46 -17.67 12.73
C ILE A 98 27.02 -17.88 11.33
N LEU A 99 26.68 -17.00 10.40
CA LEU A 99 27.11 -17.14 9.00
C LEU A 99 28.63 -17.02 8.87
N LYS A 100 29.22 -16.05 9.57
CA LYS A 100 30.68 -15.88 9.62
C LYS A 100 31.36 -17.12 10.20
N LYS A 101 30.84 -17.67 11.30
CA LYS A 101 31.39 -18.90 11.90
C LYS A 101 31.23 -20.10 10.98
N HIS A 102 30.09 -20.23 10.30
CA HIS A 102 29.84 -21.31 9.35
C HIS A 102 30.85 -21.25 8.19
N TYR A 103 31.08 -20.05 7.63
CA TYR A 103 32.08 -19.86 6.59
C TYR A 103 33.50 -20.19 7.06
N LEU A 104 33.89 -19.72 8.24
CA LEU A 104 35.25 -19.89 8.75
C LEU A 104 35.56 -21.31 9.25
N ARG A 105 34.55 -22.13 9.59
CA ARG A 105 34.74 -23.50 10.09
C ARG A 105 35.51 -24.38 9.11
N ASP A 106 35.17 -24.28 7.82
CA ASP A 106 35.70 -25.16 6.78
C ASP A 106 36.87 -24.50 6.02
N HIS A 107 37.25 -23.27 6.41
CA HIS A 107 38.28 -22.47 5.73
C HIS A 107 39.68 -22.90 6.18
N ARG A 108 40.52 -23.35 5.22
CA ARG A 108 41.88 -23.83 5.53
C ARG A 108 42.86 -22.66 5.76
N ARG A 109 43.87 -22.88 6.61
CA ARG A 109 44.98 -21.92 6.78
C ARG A 109 45.71 -21.73 5.44
N GLY A 110 45.80 -20.49 4.97
CA GLY A 110 46.46 -20.13 3.70
C GLY A 110 45.54 -19.97 2.50
N GLU A 111 44.25 -20.32 2.60
CA GLU A 111 43.28 -20.08 1.53
C GLU A 111 42.79 -18.62 1.55
N ALA A 112 42.65 -18.00 0.38
CA ALA A 112 42.11 -16.64 0.28
C ALA A 112 40.62 -16.62 0.65
N ARG A 113 40.23 -15.75 1.59
CA ARG A 113 38.83 -15.58 1.99
C ARG A 113 38.06 -14.85 0.89
N ARG A 114 36.98 -15.46 0.42
CA ARG A 114 36.06 -14.88 -0.56
C ARG A 114 34.93 -14.07 0.08
N PHE A 115 34.53 -14.44 1.30
CA PHE A 115 33.48 -13.76 2.08
C PHE A 115 34.01 -13.40 3.46
N PHE A 116 33.35 -12.49 4.16
CA PHE A 116 33.76 -12.03 5.50
C PHE A 116 35.25 -11.63 5.54
N ASN A 117 35.68 -10.91 4.50
CA ASN A 117 37.06 -10.48 4.25
C ASN A 117 37.20 -8.95 4.25
N ALA A 118 36.14 -8.20 4.57
CA ALA A 118 36.16 -6.76 4.71
C ALA A 118 37.31 -6.32 5.63
N THR A 119 38.23 -5.54 5.06
CA THR A 119 39.39 -4.98 5.76
C THR A 119 39.09 -3.58 6.27
N GLU A 120 39.85 -3.12 7.27
CA GLU A 120 39.78 -1.74 7.73
C GLU A 120 40.08 -0.75 6.60
N ASN A 121 41.02 -1.06 5.71
CA ASN A 121 41.33 -0.23 4.55
C ASN A 121 40.11 -0.07 3.63
N ALA A 122 39.42 -1.16 3.30
CA ALA A 122 38.21 -1.11 2.47
C ALA A 122 37.09 -0.27 3.14
N TRP A 123 36.96 -0.37 4.46
CA TRP A 123 36.03 0.46 5.23
C TRP A 123 36.42 1.94 5.21
N TYR A 124 37.68 2.28 5.49
CA TYR A 124 38.17 3.66 5.43
C TYR A 124 38.03 4.26 4.04
N SER A 125 38.30 3.52 2.97
CA SER A 125 38.08 3.99 1.60
C SER A 125 36.61 4.30 1.32
N LYS A 126 35.66 3.49 1.80
CA LYS A 126 34.22 3.80 1.68
C LYS A 126 33.84 5.05 2.48
N VAL A 127 34.38 5.20 3.70
CA VAL A 127 34.15 6.39 4.54
C VAL A 127 34.67 7.65 3.86
N GLU A 128 35.89 7.62 3.33
CA GLU A 128 36.52 8.75 2.64
C GLU A 128 35.75 9.11 1.36
N ALA A 129 35.29 8.12 0.59
CA ALA A 129 34.48 8.34 -0.61
C ALA A 129 33.16 9.05 -0.28
N GLU A 130 32.46 8.62 0.78
CA GLU A 130 31.21 9.25 1.22
C GLU A 130 31.42 10.65 1.82
N GLU A 131 32.45 10.83 2.64
CA GLU A 131 32.82 12.15 3.17
C GLU A 131 33.13 13.13 2.02
N SER A 132 33.97 12.68 1.07
CA SER A 132 34.33 13.47 -0.11
C SER A 132 33.11 13.80 -0.96
N ARG A 133 32.18 12.85 -1.15
CA ARG A 133 30.93 13.06 -1.90
C ARG A 133 30.06 14.14 -1.26
N VAL A 134 29.91 14.10 0.06
CA VAL A 134 29.08 15.05 0.82
C VAL A 134 29.71 16.44 0.85
N LEU A 135 31.02 16.52 1.11
CA LEU A 135 31.75 17.78 1.22
C LEU A 135 32.17 18.36 -0.14
N LYS A 136 31.96 17.65 -1.25
CA LYS A 136 32.45 18.02 -2.59
C LYS A 136 32.18 19.49 -2.94
N HIS A 137 30.94 19.94 -2.76
CA HIS A 137 30.52 21.31 -3.07
C HIS A 137 31.27 22.39 -2.26
N LEU A 138 31.71 22.07 -1.04
CA LEU A 138 32.51 22.96 -0.18
C LEU A 138 34.01 22.86 -0.50
N LEU A 139 34.48 21.67 -0.87
CA LEU A 139 35.87 21.44 -1.27
C LEU A 139 36.18 22.09 -2.62
N ASP A 140 35.24 22.05 -3.57
CA ASP A 140 35.34 22.69 -4.89
C ASP A 140 35.45 24.22 -4.78
N GLN A 141 34.92 24.81 -3.71
CA GLN A 141 35.09 26.23 -3.36
C GLN A 141 36.45 26.56 -2.74
N ARG A 142 37.38 25.59 -2.64
CA ARG A 142 38.74 25.73 -2.07
C ARG A 142 38.78 26.18 -0.61
N LEU A 143 37.71 25.93 0.15
CA LEU A 143 37.61 26.32 1.56
C LEU A 143 38.59 25.55 2.48
N GLY A 144 39.08 24.39 2.01
CA GLY A 144 39.95 23.48 2.77
C GLY A 144 39.16 22.64 3.78
N ILE A 145 39.62 21.40 4.03
CA ILE A 145 38.84 20.36 4.74
C ILE A 145 38.33 20.80 6.13
N VAL A 146 39.14 21.54 6.89
CA VAL A 146 38.78 22.00 8.24
C VAL A 146 37.58 22.95 8.21
N LYS A 147 37.60 23.94 7.30
CA LYS A 147 36.50 24.90 7.15
C LYS A 147 35.26 24.24 6.54
N SER A 148 35.45 23.35 5.55
CA SER A 148 34.35 22.60 4.95
C SER A 148 33.60 21.74 5.97
N ARG A 149 34.31 21.10 6.91
CA ARG A 149 33.68 20.33 8.00
C ARG A 149 32.87 21.21 8.94
N ALA A 150 33.41 22.35 9.35
CA ALA A 150 32.70 23.31 10.20
C ALA A 150 31.43 23.86 9.51
N GLN A 151 31.52 24.24 8.24
CA GLN A 151 30.36 24.73 7.47
C GLN A 151 29.30 23.65 7.24
N PHE A 152 29.70 22.41 6.94
CA PHE A 152 28.74 21.31 6.84
C PHE A 152 28.09 21.01 8.19
N GLY A 153 28.85 21.09 9.28
CA GLY A 153 28.33 21.00 10.64
C GLY A 153 27.28 22.06 10.96
N GLN A 154 27.50 23.29 10.52
CA GLN A 154 26.54 24.39 10.69
C GLN A 154 25.28 24.12 9.88
N TRP A 155 25.44 23.69 8.62
CA TRP A 155 24.32 23.26 7.79
C TRP A 155 23.52 22.12 8.44
N LEU A 156 24.17 21.14 9.08
CA LEU A 156 23.46 20.08 9.82
C LEU A 156 22.61 20.65 10.96
N GLN A 157 23.14 21.60 11.73
CA GLN A 157 22.41 22.28 12.81
C GLN A 157 21.19 23.05 12.27
N GLU A 158 21.37 23.82 11.19
CA GLU A 158 20.30 24.55 10.49
C GLU A 158 19.20 23.62 9.96
N GLN A 159 19.54 22.36 9.69
CA GLN A 159 18.63 21.32 9.23
C GLN A 159 18.09 20.43 10.37
N ASP A 160 18.13 20.91 11.61
CA ASP A 160 17.63 20.23 12.81
C ASP A 160 18.27 18.84 13.04
N TYR A 161 19.52 18.63 12.61
CA TYR A 161 20.28 17.43 13.01
C TYR A 161 20.58 17.50 14.51
N PRO A 162 20.55 16.40 15.29
CA PRO A 162 20.68 16.47 16.75
C PRO A 162 21.98 17.16 17.21
N HIS A 163 21.82 18.26 17.95
CA HIS A 163 22.91 19.06 18.51
C HIS A 163 22.48 19.75 19.82
N ALA A 164 23.44 20.12 20.67
CA ALA A 164 23.16 20.97 21.84
C ALA A 164 23.10 22.46 21.44
N ALA A 165 22.35 23.27 22.20
CA ALA A 165 22.04 24.67 21.85
C ALA A 165 23.27 25.57 21.57
N ASN A 166 24.42 25.27 22.17
CA ASN A 166 25.68 26.00 21.99
C ASN A 166 26.82 25.08 21.48
N GLU A 167 26.49 23.98 20.82
CA GLU A 167 27.48 23.03 20.30
C GLU A 167 28.24 23.62 19.12
N ASN A 168 29.57 23.42 19.09
CA ASN A 168 30.39 23.83 17.96
C ASN A 168 29.94 23.05 16.71
N PRO A 169 29.73 23.72 15.55
CA PRO A 169 29.43 23.05 14.28
C PRO A 169 30.36 21.86 13.97
N THR A 170 31.63 21.97 14.32
CA THR A 170 32.63 20.90 14.14
C THR A 170 32.28 19.63 14.93
N ASP A 171 31.74 19.77 16.15
CA ASP A 171 31.34 18.63 16.99
C ASP A 171 30.09 17.96 16.41
N THR A 172 29.15 18.75 15.90
CA THR A 172 27.97 18.23 15.17
C THR A 172 28.40 17.47 13.91
N TYR A 173 29.38 17.98 13.17
CA TYR A 173 29.99 17.26 12.04
C TYR A 173 30.59 15.92 12.49
N PHE A 174 31.40 15.88 13.54
CA PHE A 174 32.05 14.64 13.98
C PHE A 174 31.03 13.61 14.50
N ARG A 175 29.95 14.07 15.15
CA ARG A 175 28.82 13.20 15.53
C ARG A 175 28.16 12.54 14.31
N TRP A 176 27.91 13.31 13.25
CA TRP A 176 27.40 12.77 12.00
C TRP A 176 28.41 11.81 11.34
N PHE A 177 29.70 12.17 11.34
CA PHE A 177 30.77 11.38 10.75
C PHE A 177 30.97 10.05 11.47
N ASP A 178 30.89 10.02 12.80
CA ASP A 178 30.93 8.81 13.61
C ASP A 178 29.73 7.91 13.33
N ALA A 179 28.53 8.49 13.19
CA ALA A 179 27.35 7.75 12.78
C ALA A 179 27.47 7.17 11.36
N LEU A 180 28.03 7.94 10.40
CA LEU A 180 28.32 7.48 9.05
C LEU A 180 29.27 6.29 9.07
N LYS A 181 30.38 6.39 9.80
CA LYS A 181 31.37 5.31 9.98
C LYS A 181 30.74 4.03 10.50
N ALA A 182 29.91 4.13 11.53
CA ALA A 182 29.21 2.99 12.12
C ALA A 182 28.21 2.37 11.13
N ARG A 183 27.41 3.18 10.45
CA ARG A 183 26.46 2.73 9.42
C ARG A 183 27.17 2.00 8.28
N LEU A 184 28.20 2.60 7.69
CA LEU A 184 28.95 1.99 6.58
C LEU A 184 29.58 0.65 6.98
N LYS A 185 30.05 0.53 8.22
CA LYS A 185 30.58 -0.73 8.76
C LYS A 185 29.51 -1.81 8.80
N VAL A 186 28.29 -1.48 9.24
CA VAL A 186 27.17 -2.44 9.25
C VAL A 186 26.68 -2.74 7.82
N GLU A 187 26.63 -1.74 6.94
CA GLU A 187 26.27 -1.96 5.53
C GLU A 187 27.21 -2.94 4.84
N MET A 188 28.53 -2.80 5.04
CA MET A 188 29.51 -3.78 4.56
C MET A 188 29.25 -5.19 5.11
N GLN A 189 28.96 -5.31 6.40
CA GLN A 189 28.62 -6.61 7.01
C GLN A 189 27.34 -7.21 6.39
N MET A 190 26.33 -6.39 6.10
CA MET A 190 25.10 -6.83 5.46
C MET A 190 25.30 -7.21 3.99
N GLU A 191 26.18 -6.52 3.26
CA GLU A 191 26.61 -6.91 1.91
C GLU A 191 27.28 -8.29 1.93
N GLU A 192 28.25 -8.51 2.83
CA GLU A 192 28.92 -9.81 2.96
C GLU A 192 27.94 -10.94 3.30
N VAL A 193 26.96 -10.69 4.19
CA VAL A 193 25.90 -11.65 4.51
C VAL A 193 25.08 -11.99 3.26
N LYS A 194 24.63 -10.98 2.50
CA LYS A 194 23.84 -11.20 1.28
C LYS A 194 24.61 -12.00 0.24
N GLU A 195 25.86 -11.63 -0.02
CA GLU A 195 26.72 -12.34 -0.97
C GLU A 195 26.95 -13.79 -0.55
N TYR A 196 27.19 -14.02 0.75
CA TYR A 196 27.38 -15.36 1.28
C TYR A 196 26.09 -16.20 1.22
N GLU A 197 24.95 -15.61 1.59
CA GLU A 197 23.64 -16.25 1.51
C GLU A 197 23.31 -16.66 0.07
N ILE A 198 23.57 -15.78 -0.91
CA ILE A 198 23.40 -16.10 -2.33
C ILE A 198 24.29 -17.28 -2.72
N ALA A 199 25.58 -17.25 -2.36
CA ALA A 199 26.51 -18.34 -2.67
C ALA A 199 26.08 -19.69 -2.06
N MET A 200 25.57 -19.66 -0.83
CA MET A 200 25.04 -20.86 -0.17
C MET A 200 23.73 -21.34 -0.82
N ALA A 201 22.84 -20.44 -1.21
CA ALA A 201 21.63 -20.79 -1.95
C ALA A 201 21.95 -21.43 -3.32
N VAL A 202 22.97 -20.92 -4.03
CA VAL A 202 23.52 -21.54 -5.25
C VAL A 202 23.99 -22.96 -4.95
N LYS A 203 24.78 -23.14 -3.88
CA LYS A 203 25.32 -24.44 -3.47
C LYS A 203 24.22 -25.45 -3.15
N GLN A 204 23.17 -25.04 -2.44
CA GLN A 204 22.02 -25.91 -2.12
C GLN A 204 21.22 -26.34 -3.36
N ASN A 205 21.36 -25.62 -4.47
CA ASN A 205 20.79 -25.97 -5.77
C ASN A 205 21.82 -26.59 -6.72
N ASN A 206 22.91 -27.16 -6.21
CA ASN A 206 23.98 -27.80 -7.00
C ASN A 206 24.56 -26.87 -8.09
N GLY A 207 24.61 -25.57 -7.84
CA GLY A 207 25.10 -24.58 -8.81
C GLY A 207 24.07 -24.14 -9.85
N ARG A 208 22.87 -24.76 -9.90
CA ARG A 208 21.87 -24.46 -10.92
C ARG A 208 20.90 -23.38 -10.46
N ILE A 209 21.28 -22.13 -10.64
CA ILE A 209 20.38 -20.98 -10.46
C ILE A 209 19.75 -20.56 -11.78
N ASP A 210 20.54 -20.49 -12.84
CA ASP A 210 20.06 -20.04 -14.14
C ASP A 210 19.01 -20.99 -14.72
N ALA A 211 17.95 -20.39 -15.25
CA ALA A 211 16.87 -21.10 -15.91
C ALA A 211 17.38 -21.73 -17.20
N SER A 212 17.14 -23.03 -17.39
CA SER A 212 17.34 -23.67 -18.69
C SER A 212 16.16 -23.35 -19.63
N PRO A 213 16.33 -23.47 -20.95
CA PRO A 213 15.22 -23.30 -21.89
C PRO A 213 14.00 -24.19 -21.55
N THR A 214 14.24 -25.41 -21.09
CA THR A 214 13.19 -26.34 -20.65
C THR A 214 12.45 -25.83 -19.42
N ASP A 215 13.15 -25.22 -18.46
CA ASP A 215 12.53 -24.66 -17.26
C ASP A 215 11.59 -23.50 -17.61
N ILE A 216 12.04 -22.63 -18.52
CA ILE A 216 11.28 -21.47 -19.01
C ILE A 216 10.03 -21.93 -19.75
N TRP A 217 10.17 -22.92 -20.64
CA TRP A 217 9.05 -23.50 -21.37
C TRP A 217 8.02 -24.14 -20.43
N ASN A 218 8.45 -24.98 -19.49
CA ASN A 218 7.57 -25.62 -18.50
C ASN A 218 6.81 -24.59 -17.65
N LEU A 219 7.49 -23.55 -17.17
CA LEU A 219 6.85 -22.51 -16.36
C LEU A 219 5.85 -21.71 -17.19
N ASN A 220 6.18 -21.39 -18.45
CA ASN A 220 5.24 -20.74 -19.36
C ASN A 220 4.00 -21.60 -19.55
N GLU A 221 4.13 -22.88 -19.92
CA GLU A 221 2.97 -23.77 -20.10
C GLU A 221 2.11 -23.86 -18.84
N LYS A 222 2.74 -24.01 -17.67
CA LYS A 222 2.05 -24.03 -16.38
C LYS A 222 1.30 -22.73 -16.12
N SER A 223 1.95 -21.58 -16.32
CA SER A 223 1.36 -20.24 -16.10
C SER A 223 0.18 -20.03 -17.06
N GLN A 224 0.35 -20.35 -18.35
CA GLN A 224 -0.70 -20.24 -19.36
C GLN A 224 -1.90 -21.13 -19.03
N LYS A 225 -1.66 -22.37 -18.59
CA LYS A 225 -2.72 -23.28 -18.14
C LYS A 225 -3.46 -22.72 -16.93
N LEU A 226 -2.75 -22.25 -15.92
CA LEU A 226 -3.35 -21.65 -14.72
C LEU A 226 -4.20 -20.41 -15.04
N ILE A 227 -3.70 -19.54 -15.92
CA ILE A 227 -4.44 -18.35 -16.39
C ILE A 227 -5.73 -18.79 -17.10
N SER A 228 -5.67 -19.71 -18.06
CA SER A 228 -6.85 -20.18 -18.79
C SER A 228 -7.86 -20.92 -17.90
N GLU A 229 -7.40 -21.70 -16.93
CA GLU A 229 -8.29 -22.50 -16.07
C GLU A 229 -8.96 -21.67 -14.97
N ASN A 230 -8.27 -20.66 -14.42
CA ASN A 230 -8.69 -20.01 -13.18
C ASN A 230 -8.90 -18.50 -13.27
N LEU A 231 -8.46 -17.83 -14.34
CA LEU A 231 -8.48 -16.37 -14.40
C LEU A 231 -9.19 -15.86 -15.66
N ASP A 232 -8.71 -16.23 -16.84
CA ASP A 232 -9.21 -15.70 -18.10
C ASP A 232 -10.63 -16.21 -18.41
N GLY A 233 -11.56 -15.29 -18.65
CA GLY A 233 -12.97 -15.60 -18.86
C GLY A 233 -13.71 -16.07 -17.60
N LYS A 234 -13.14 -15.88 -16.40
CA LYS A 234 -13.81 -16.20 -15.14
C LYS A 234 -14.45 -14.96 -14.53
N ASN A 235 -15.63 -15.16 -13.91
CA ASN A 235 -16.24 -14.13 -13.09
C ASN A 235 -15.62 -14.20 -11.70
N LEU A 236 -14.82 -13.20 -11.35
CA LEU A 236 -14.10 -13.15 -10.07
C LEU A 236 -14.27 -11.79 -9.42
N SER A 237 -14.40 -11.78 -8.10
CA SER A 237 -14.23 -10.59 -7.28
C SER A 237 -12.75 -10.28 -7.04
N GLN A 238 -12.46 -9.09 -6.52
CA GLN A 238 -11.09 -8.69 -6.16
C GLN A 238 -10.47 -9.64 -5.13
N ASN A 239 -11.24 -10.04 -4.11
CA ASN A 239 -10.75 -10.89 -3.04
C ASN A 239 -10.39 -12.29 -3.57
N GLU A 240 -11.22 -12.84 -4.46
CA GLU A 240 -10.94 -14.14 -5.09
C GLU A 240 -9.69 -14.07 -5.97
N LEU A 241 -9.47 -12.96 -6.68
CA LEU A 241 -8.24 -12.74 -7.46
C LEU A 241 -6.99 -12.70 -6.56
N ASP A 242 -7.08 -12.01 -5.42
CA ASP A 242 -5.96 -11.90 -4.47
C ASP A 242 -5.65 -13.25 -3.81
N GLU A 243 -6.67 -14.02 -3.46
CA GLU A 243 -6.50 -15.38 -2.93
C GLU A 243 -5.90 -16.34 -3.96
N LEU A 244 -6.38 -16.26 -5.21
CA LEU A 244 -5.85 -17.06 -6.32
C LEU A 244 -4.37 -16.76 -6.56
N SER A 245 -3.99 -15.49 -6.52
CA SER A 245 -2.61 -15.03 -6.72
C SER A 245 -1.68 -15.48 -5.60
N LYS A 246 -2.16 -15.50 -4.34
CA LYS A 246 -1.40 -16.03 -3.19
C LYS A 246 -1.19 -17.54 -3.28
N LYS A 247 -2.22 -18.28 -3.70
CA LYS A 247 -2.16 -19.74 -3.83
C LYS A 247 -1.28 -20.19 -4.99
N HIS A 248 -1.23 -19.39 -6.06
CA HIS A 248 -0.50 -19.68 -7.28
C HIS A 248 0.42 -18.52 -7.66
N PRO A 249 1.61 -18.38 -7.03
CA PRO A 249 2.54 -17.27 -7.32
C PRO A 249 3.03 -17.25 -8.78
N ASP A 250 2.97 -18.38 -9.49
CA ASP A 250 3.33 -18.49 -10.92
C ASP A 250 2.27 -17.90 -11.87
N LEU A 251 1.05 -17.65 -11.38
CA LEU A 251 -0.10 -17.24 -12.19
C LEU A 251 0.15 -15.92 -12.91
N LEU A 252 0.74 -14.95 -12.19
CA LEU A 252 0.87 -13.58 -12.67
C LEU A 252 2.15 -13.33 -13.48
N VAL A 253 3.04 -14.32 -13.60
CA VAL A 253 4.35 -14.15 -14.26
C VAL A 253 4.18 -13.75 -15.73
N MET A 254 3.22 -14.37 -16.42
CA MET A 254 2.92 -14.14 -17.84
C MET A 254 1.77 -13.15 -18.09
N VAL A 255 1.21 -12.57 -17.03
CA VAL A 255 0.12 -11.59 -17.14
C VAL A 255 0.71 -10.22 -17.43
N LYS A 256 0.26 -9.61 -18.53
CA LYS A 256 0.56 -8.23 -18.91
C LYS A 256 -0.45 -7.26 -18.32
N ASP A 257 -1.74 -7.58 -18.45
CA ASP A 257 -2.83 -6.77 -17.90
C ASP A 257 -4.03 -7.67 -17.55
N ILE A 258 -4.84 -7.24 -16.58
CA ILE A 258 -6.10 -7.89 -16.21
C ILE A 258 -7.22 -6.86 -16.34
N LYS A 259 -7.97 -6.95 -17.44
CA LYS A 259 -9.15 -6.11 -17.68
C LYS A 259 -10.34 -6.70 -16.93
N ARG A 260 -11.07 -5.83 -16.24
CA ARG A 260 -12.31 -6.18 -15.53
C ARG A 260 -13.48 -5.71 -16.35
N LEU A 261 -14.11 -6.65 -17.04
CA LEU A 261 -15.26 -6.37 -17.86
C LEU A 261 -16.53 -6.47 -17.01
N SER A 262 -17.13 -5.31 -16.69
CA SER A 262 -18.37 -5.22 -15.92
C SER A 262 -19.29 -4.13 -16.45
N LEU A 263 -20.59 -4.29 -16.25
CA LEU A 263 -21.59 -3.27 -16.63
C LEU A 263 -21.37 -1.92 -15.93
N LEU A 264 -20.74 -1.92 -14.75
CA LEU A 264 -20.54 -0.72 -13.95
C LEU A 264 -19.39 0.16 -14.46
N GLN A 265 -18.27 -0.45 -14.87
CA GLN A 265 -17.02 0.26 -15.12
C GLN A 265 -16.59 0.23 -16.58
N SER A 266 -17.03 -0.76 -17.36
CA SER A 266 -16.58 -0.95 -18.72
C SER A 266 -17.44 -0.21 -19.72
N LYS A 267 -16.84 0.15 -20.85
CA LYS A 267 -17.56 0.74 -21.97
C LYS A 267 -18.39 -0.33 -22.67
N LEU A 268 -19.53 0.07 -23.25
CA LEU A 268 -20.36 -0.86 -24.01
C LEU A 268 -19.61 -1.46 -25.21
N THR A 269 -18.73 -0.69 -25.86
CA THR A 269 -17.89 -1.17 -26.96
C THR A 269 -17.01 -2.35 -26.57
N GLU A 270 -16.38 -2.27 -25.40
CA GLU A 270 -15.54 -3.32 -24.83
C GLU A 270 -16.38 -4.57 -24.50
N LEU A 271 -17.52 -4.37 -23.83
CA LEU A 271 -18.42 -5.46 -23.43
C LEU A 271 -19.09 -6.17 -24.62
N GLU A 272 -19.43 -5.45 -25.69
CA GLU A 272 -20.05 -6.07 -26.88
C GLU A 272 -19.03 -6.68 -27.83
N SER A 273 -17.74 -6.31 -27.74
CA SER A 273 -16.67 -6.91 -28.55
C SER A 273 -16.20 -8.28 -28.05
N ASN A 274 -16.55 -8.65 -26.82
CA ASN A 274 -16.20 -9.93 -26.23
C ASN A 274 -17.45 -10.83 -26.14
N ASP A 275 -17.39 -12.00 -26.76
CA ASP A 275 -18.51 -12.95 -26.85
C ASP A 275 -19.05 -13.38 -25.47
N LEU A 276 -18.18 -13.48 -24.48
CA LEU A 276 -18.54 -13.88 -23.11
C LEU A 276 -19.33 -12.78 -22.38
N THR A 277 -19.14 -11.51 -22.75
CA THR A 277 -19.86 -10.36 -22.15
C THR A 277 -21.04 -9.87 -23.00
N LYS A 278 -21.12 -10.26 -24.27
CA LYS A 278 -22.25 -9.93 -25.15
C LYS A 278 -23.59 -10.44 -24.60
N GLN A 279 -23.60 -11.65 -24.02
CA GLN A 279 -24.78 -12.20 -23.36
C GLN A 279 -25.15 -11.41 -22.10
N LYS A 280 -24.17 -10.87 -21.37
CA LYS A 280 -24.43 -10.04 -20.17
C LYS A 280 -25.22 -8.77 -20.53
N ILE A 281 -24.86 -8.08 -21.61
CA ILE A 281 -25.61 -6.90 -22.08
C ILE A 281 -27.04 -7.27 -22.47
N THR A 282 -27.22 -8.38 -23.18
CA THR A 282 -28.56 -8.86 -23.56
C THR A 282 -29.42 -9.12 -22.33
N ASN A 283 -28.86 -9.79 -21.32
CA ASN A 283 -29.55 -10.04 -20.05
C ASN A 283 -29.85 -8.74 -19.29
N ALA A 284 -28.93 -7.77 -19.31
CA ALA A 284 -29.11 -6.47 -18.69
C ALA A 284 -30.24 -5.67 -19.35
N ARG A 285 -30.32 -5.68 -20.69
CA ARG A 285 -31.43 -5.06 -21.46
C ARG A 285 -32.78 -5.68 -21.08
N ASN A 286 -32.87 -7.01 -21.04
CA ASN A 286 -34.10 -7.72 -20.67
C ASN A 286 -34.51 -7.45 -19.22
N SER A 287 -33.55 -7.44 -18.30
CA SER A 287 -33.78 -7.15 -16.88
C SER A 287 -34.23 -5.71 -16.67
N LEU A 288 -33.61 -4.76 -17.38
CA LEU A 288 -33.99 -3.35 -17.36
C LEU A 288 -35.42 -3.18 -17.87
N LEU A 289 -35.75 -3.74 -19.04
CA LEU A 289 -37.09 -3.67 -19.60
C LEU A 289 -38.15 -4.22 -18.64
N SER A 290 -37.89 -5.38 -18.02
CA SER A 290 -38.77 -5.98 -17.02
C SER A 290 -38.92 -5.10 -15.77
N SER A 291 -37.81 -4.56 -15.24
CA SER A 291 -37.81 -3.67 -14.09
C SER A 291 -38.59 -2.39 -14.33
N LEU A 292 -38.37 -1.73 -15.48
CA LEU A 292 -39.07 -0.50 -15.85
C LEU A 292 -40.57 -0.72 -16.05
N ARG A 293 -40.97 -1.81 -16.71
CA ARG A 293 -42.38 -2.19 -16.89
C ARG A 293 -43.06 -2.50 -15.56
N SER A 294 -42.39 -3.22 -14.67
CA SER A 294 -42.89 -3.54 -13.32
C SER A 294 -43.10 -2.29 -12.48
N LYS A 295 -42.19 -1.32 -12.59
CA LYS A 295 -42.27 -0.04 -11.88
C LYS A 295 -43.45 0.82 -12.35
N GLY A 296 -43.80 0.71 -13.63
CA GLY A 296 -44.96 1.34 -14.24
C GLY A 296 -44.92 2.87 -14.25
N GLU A 297 -46.00 3.48 -14.74
CA GLU A 297 -46.13 4.94 -14.84
C GLU A 297 -45.99 5.62 -13.48
N ALA A 298 -46.69 5.12 -12.46
CA ALA A 298 -46.68 5.71 -11.12
C ALA A 298 -45.28 5.75 -10.50
N GLY A 299 -44.47 4.70 -10.70
CA GLY A 299 -43.13 4.64 -10.14
C GLY A 299 -42.09 5.46 -10.92
N LEU A 300 -42.27 5.63 -12.23
CA LEU A 300 -41.38 6.43 -13.09
C LEU A 300 -41.70 7.93 -13.02
N LEU A 301 -42.97 8.30 -12.84
CA LEU A 301 -43.41 9.69 -12.70
C LEU A 301 -43.45 10.19 -11.24
N LYS A 302 -43.08 9.35 -10.25
CA LYS A 302 -43.14 9.68 -8.81
C LYS A 302 -42.48 11.00 -8.43
N TYR A 303 -41.36 11.36 -9.08
CA TYR A 303 -40.64 12.60 -8.77
C TYR A 303 -41.36 13.86 -9.25
N ILE A 304 -42.28 13.75 -10.22
CA ILE A 304 -43.18 14.84 -10.61
C ILE A 304 -44.20 15.07 -9.49
N ASP A 305 -44.78 14.00 -8.95
CA ASP A 305 -45.73 14.11 -7.82
C ASP A 305 -45.05 14.73 -6.59
N LEU A 306 -43.78 14.37 -6.33
CA LEU A 306 -42.99 15.00 -5.27
C LEU A 306 -42.70 16.48 -5.56
N ALA A 307 -42.42 16.87 -6.80
CA ALA A 307 -42.24 18.27 -7.17
C ALA A 307 -43.54 19.08 -6.97
N SER A 308 -44.69 18.53 -7.32
CA SER A 308 -45.99 19.15 -7.04
C SER A 308 -46.26 19.30 -5.53
N GLN A 309 -45.86 18.32 -4.72
CA GLN A 309 -45.90 18.42 -3.25
C GLN A 309 -44.97 19.51 -2.72
N MET A 310 -43.78 19.67 -3.28
CA MET A 310 -42.86 20.74 -2.86
C MET A 310 -43.37 22.12 -3.26
N LYS A 311 -43.96 22.27 -4.46
CA LYS A 311 -44.58 23.52 -4.89
C LYS A 311 -45.76 23.92 -3.99
N THR A 312 -46.56 22.96 -3.51
CA THR A 312 -47.64 23.27 -2.56
C THR A 312 -47.13 23.59 -1.15
N LYS A 313 -46.00 22.99 -0.76
CA LYS A 313 -45.38 23.21 0.56
C LYS A 313 -44.67 24.56 0.69
N TYR A 314 -43.99 25.01 -0.36
CA TYR A 314 -43.20 26.25 -0.35
C TYR A 314 -43.86 27.32 -1.22
N SER A 315 -44.01 28.53 -0.69
CA SER A 315 -44.87 29.57 -1.29
C SER A 315 -44.20 30.37 -2.40
N SER A 316 -42.86 30.30 -2.53
CA SER A 316 -42.09 31.10 -3.48
C SER A 316 -41.19 30.23 -4.37
N SER A 317 -41.17 30.54 -5.67
CA SER A 317 -40.23 29.96 -6.64
C SER A 317 -38.78 30.28 -6.26
N GLU A 318 -38.50 31.46 -5.73
CA GLU A 318 -37.16 31.87 -5.29
C GLU A 318 -36.65 31.04 -4.10
N GLU A 319 -37.56 30.72 -3.17
CA GLU A 319 -37.25 29.84 -2.02
C GLU A 319 -36.88 28.43 -2.50
N LEU A 320 -37.65 27.88 -3.44
CA LEU A 320 -37.39 26.57 -4.05
C LEU A 320 -36.05 26.54 -4.81
N LEU A 321 -35.71 27.60 -5.56
CA LEU A 321 -34.42 27.71 -6.23
C LEU A 321 -33.25 27.80 -5.25
N SER A 322 -33.43 28.49 -4.13
CA SER A 322 -32.43 28.54 -3.04
C SER A 322 -32.21 27.16 -2.42
N LEU A 323 -33.29 26.43 -2.13
CA LEU A 323 -33.21 25.06 -1.62
C LEU A 323 -32.60 24.08 -2.63
N ALA A 324 -32.89 24.26 -3.92
CA ALA A 324 -32.26 23.49 -5.00
C ALA A 324 -30.74 23.69 -5.01
N LYS A 325 -30.29 24.94 -4.94
CA LYS A 325 -28.87 25.29 -4.88
C LYS A 325 -28.19 24.74 -3.63
N ALA A 326 -28.80 24.91 -2.45
CA ALA A 326 -28.25 24.37 -1.20
C ALA A 326 -28.11 22.84 -1.22
N SER A 327 -29.04 22.13 -1.87
CA SER A 327 -28.97 20.66 -2.02
C SER A 327 -27.88 20.25 -3.01
N LEU A 328 -27.68 21.02 -4.08
CA LEU A 328 -26.56 20.82 -5.00
C LEU A 328 -25.21 21.05 -4.32
N ASP A 329 -25.08 22.10 -3.51
CA ASP A 329 -23.86 22.40 -2.75
C ASP A 329 -23.54 21.24 -1.78
N ARG A 330 -24.54 20.71 -1.06
CA ARG A 330 -24.37 19.51 -0.22
C ARG A 330 -23.97 18.26 -1.01
N PHE A 331 -24.51 18.07 -2.22
CA PHE A 331 -24.07 16.99 -3.10
C PHE A 331 -22.60 17.15 -3.50
N MET A 332 -22.16 18.36 -3.85
CA MET A 332 -20.76 18.62 -4.23
C MET A 332 -19.79 18.35 -3.06
N GLU A 333 -20.23 18.58 -1.83
CA GLU A 333 -19.43 18.31 -0.62
C GLU A 333 -19.41 16.83 -0.22
N SER A 334 -20.54 16.14 -0.33
CA SER A 334 -20.71 14.77 0.22
C SER A 334 -20.66 13.65 -0.82
N GLY A 335 -20.92 13.95 -2.09
CA GLY A 335 -21.16 12.96 -3.13
C GLY A 335 -22.48 12.19 -2.99
N ASP A 336 -23.39 12.58 -2.09
CA ASP A 336 -24.67 11.89 -1.90
C ASP A 336 -25.66 12.22 -3.02
N PHE A 337 -25.89 11.25 -3.91
CA PHE A 337 -26.82 11.38 -5.04
C PHE A 337 -28.28 11.64 -4.62
N ASN A 338 -28.67 11.38 -3.36
CA ASN A 338 -29.99 11.77 -2.86
C ASN A 338 -30.13 13.29 -2.79
N GLU A 339 -29.09 14.01 -2.35
CA GLU A 339 -29.08 15.48 -2.30
C GLU A 339 -29.16 16.08 -3.70
N TYR A 340 -28.49 15.46 -4.68
CA TYR A 340 -28.61 15.84 -6.08
C TYR A 340 -30.07 15.68 -6.57
N MET A 341 -30.69 14.54 -6.29
CA MET A 341 -32.09 14.28 -6.68
C MET A 341 -33.07 15.25 -6.02
N ILE A 342 -32.90 15.53 -4.72
CA ILE A 342 -33.69 16.52 -3.99
C ILE A 342 -33.55 17.91 -4.63
N GLY A 343 -32.33 18.32 -4.98
CA GLY A 343 -32.07 19.58 -5.67
C GLY A 343 -32.81 19.68 -7.00
N ARG A 344 -32.82 18.61 -7.80
CA ARG A 344 -33.55 18.54 -9.08
C ARG A 344 -35.07 18.60 -8.88
N ILE A 345 -35.60 17.97 -7.84
CA ILE A 345 -37.04 18.04 -7.49
C ILE A 345 -37.43 19.47 -7.10
N TYR A 346 -36.62 20.16 -6.29
CA TYR A 346 -36.88 21.56 -5.95
C TYR A 346 -36.82 22.47 -7.17
N LYS A 347 -35.85 22.25 -8.07
CA LYS A 347 -35.75 22.98 -9.32
C LYS A 347 -36.98 22.77 -10.20
N LEU A 348 -37.45 21.52 -10.35
CA LEU A 348 -38.68 21.22 -11.09
C LEU A 348 -39.90 21.88 -10.42
N ALA A 349 -40.00 21.83 -9.10
CA ALA A 349 -41.10 22.46 -8.35
C ALA A 349 -41.15 23.98 -8.54
N ALA A 350 -40.00 24.65 -8.62
CA ALA A 350 -39.89 26.10 -8.81
C ALA A 350 -40.46 26.59 -10.15
N ILE A 351 -40.39 25.74 -11.18
CA ILE A 351 -40.81 26.06 -12.56
C ILE A 351 -42.11 25.36 -12.97
N LEU A 352 -42.74 24.61 -12.06
CA LEU A 352 -43.92 23.81 -12.36
C LEU A 352 -45.11 24.73 -12.63
N ASP A 353 -45.74 24.57 -13.78
CA ASP A 353 -46.93 25.33 -14.20
C ASP A 353 -48.16 24.41 -14.19
N ASP A 354 -49.17 24.76 -13.39
CA ASP A 354 -50.37 23.94 -13.22
C ASP A 354 -51.28 23.97 -14.46
N SER A 355 -51.04 24.90 -15.40
CA SER A 355 -51.74 24.97 -16.69
C SER A 355 -51.29 23.90 -17.68
N VAL A 356 -50.10 23.33 -17.47
CA VAL A 356 -49.53 22.28 -18.33
C VAL A 356 -49.84 20.91 -17.74
N ASN A 357 -50.56 20.05 -18.47
CA ASN A 357 -50.78 18.67 -18.06
C ASN A 357 -49.52 17.79 -18.31
N LEU A 358 -48.48 18.09 -17.55
CA LEU A 358 -47.13 17.52 -17.68
C LEU A 358 -47.14 16.00 -17.51
N LYS A 359 -47.93 15.48 -16.56
CA LYS A 359 -48.00 14.05 -16.27
C LYS A 359 -48.60 13.28 -17.45
N SER A 360 -49.72 13.74 -18.00
CA SER A 360 -50.35 13.11 -19.16
C SER A 360 -49.45 13.16 -20.40
N LEU A 361 -48.73 14.26 -20.62
CA LEU A 361 -47.79 14.40 -21.74
C LEU A 361 -46.63 13.38 -21.63
N LEU A 362 -46.04 13.26 -20.45
CA LEU A 362 -44.91 12.35 -20.22
C LEU A 362 -45.37 10.88 -20.20
N ALA A 363 -46.53 10.59 -19.64
CA ALA A 363 -47.15 9.27 -19.68
C ALA A 363 -47.35 8.76 -21.11
N ALA A 364 -47.82 9.63 -22.02
CA ALA A 364 -48.01 9.28 -23.43
C ALA A 364 -46.70 8.89 -24.15
N ASN A 365 -45.55 9.38 -23.72
CA ASN A 365 -44.23 9.08 -24.30
C ASN A 365 -43.45 8.03 -23.50
N LEU A 366 -43.97 7.59 -22.35
CA LEU A 366 -43.21 6.78 -21.41
C LEU A 366 -42.88 5.39 -21.95
N ASN A 367 -43.81 4.74 -22.66
CA ASN A 367 -43.56 3.42 -23.24
C ASN A 367 -42.44 3.48 -24.29
N ASN A 368 -42.43 4.51 -25.16
CA ASN A 368 -41.36 4.71 -26.13
C ASN A 368 -40.02 4.94 -25.43
N ALA A 369 -40.01 5.73 -24.35
CA ALA A 369 -38.80 5.95 -23.56
C ALA A 369 -38.28 4.68 -22.87
N ILE A 370 -39.17 3.83 -22.35
CA ILE A 370 -38.81 2.53 -21.76
C ILE A 370 -38.19 1.61 -22.82
N GLU A 371 -38.77 1.57 -24.02
CA GLU A 371 -38.25 0.75 -25.12
C GLU A 371 -36.88 1.27 -25.60
N ALA A 372 -36.74 2.59 -25.79
CA ALA A 372 -35.47 3.21 -26.15
C ALA A 372 -34.40 2.98 -25.07
N ALA A 373 -34.75 3.11 -23.80
CA ALA A 373 -33.88 2.83 -22.66
C ALA A 373 -33.37 1.38 -22.62
N ALA A 374 -34.12 0.42 -23.16
CA ALA A 374 -33.71 -0.98 -23.25
C ALA A 374 -33.01 -1.31 -24.59
N ALA A 375 -33.19 -0.49 -25.62
CA ALA A 375 -32.66 -0.68 -26.97
C ALA A 375 -31.45 0.21 -27.30
N PHE A 376 -30.77 0.75 -26.29
CA PHE A 376 -29.60 1.63 -26.48
C PHE A 376 -28.53 1.01 -27.39
N GLU A 377 -27.89 1.85 -28.19
CA GLU A 377 -26.85 1.45 -29.13
C GLU A 377 -25.49 1.22 -28.48
N LYS A 378 -24.60 0.57 -29.23
CA LYS A 378 -23.19 0.41 -28.88
C LYS A 378 -22.51 1.78 -28.79
N GLY A 379 -21.69 2.01 -27.76
CA GLY A 379 -20.96 3.26 -27.63
C GLY A 379 -19.77 3.23 -26.67
N GLU A 380 -18.98 4.28 -26.70
CA GLU A 380 -17.82 4.52 -25.81
C GLU A 380 -18.22 5.00 -24.40
N ILE A 381 -19.49 4.77 -24.03
CA ILE A 381 -20.10 5.16 -22.75
C ILE A 381 -20.45 3.92 -21.93
N THR A 382 -20.70 4.11 -20.64
CA THR A 382 -21.11 3.04 -19.73
C THR A 382 -22.58 2.67 -19.93
N PHE A 383 -22.96 1.49 -19.45
CA PHE A 383 -24.33 0.98 -19.53
C PHE A 383 -25.36 1.97 -18.96
N GLU A 384 -25.12 2.50 -17.76
CA GLU A 384 -26.07 3.44 -17.13
C GLU A 384 -26.22 4.75 -17.91
N GLN A 385 -25.16 5.21 -18.56
CA GLN A 385 -25.19 6.46 -19.33
C GLN A 385 -25.93 6.26 -20.66
N ALA A 386 -25.70 5.13 -21.33
CA ALA A 386 -26.42 4.81 -22.57
C ALA A 386 -27.93 4.72 -22.35
N VAL A 387 -28.35 4.10 -21.23
CA VAL A 387 -29.76 4.04 -20.83
C VAL A 387 -30.33 5.45 -20.64
N TYR A 388 -29.60 6.34 -19.95
CA TYR A 388 -30.04 7.73 -19.75
C TYR A 388 -30.18 8.49 -21.06
N ASP A 389 -29.17 8.43 -21.94
CA ASP A 389 -29.14 9.18 -23.19
C ASP A 389 -30.26 8.71 -24.13
N SER A 390 -30.45 7.39 -24.27
CA SER A 390 -31.52 6.82 -25.11
C SER A 390 -32.92 7.11 -24.54
N ALA A 391 -33.10 7.04 -23.21
CA ALA A 391 -34.37 7.40 -22.59
C ALA A 391 -34.70 8.89 -22.79
N LEU A 392 -33.72 9.77 -22.59
CA LEU A 392 -33.91 11.21 -22.71
C LEU A 392 -34.22 11.63 -24.14
N ALA A 393 -33.57 11.03 -25.13
CA ALA A 393 -33.81 11.29 -26.55
C ALA A 393 -35.24 10.92 -27.00
N ALA A 394 -35.88 9.94 -26.34
CA ALA A 394 -37.24 9.51 -26.62
C ALA A 394 -38.31 10.31 -25.86
N LEU A 395 -37.91 11.16 -24.91
CA LEU A 395 -38.81 12.00 -24.14
C LEU A 395 -38.92 13.40 -24.74
N PRO A 396 -40.05 14.09 -24.56
CA PRO A 396 -40.23 15.45 -25.06
C PRO A 396 -39.29 16.43 -24.36
N THR A 397 -38.83 17.49 -25.05
CA THR A 397 -37.91 18.52 -24.52
C THR A 397 -38.21 19.93 -25.06
N GLN A 398 -39.46 20.24 -25.42
CA GLN A 398 -39.79 21.47 -26.16
C GLN A 398 -39.67 22.76 -25.33
N ASN A 399 -39.67 22.66 -24.00
CA ASN A 399 -39.44 23.78 -23.10
C ASN A 399 -38.70 23.33 -21.83
N ASP A 400 -38.25 24.29 -21.02
CA ASP A 400 -37.42 24.02 -19.84
C ASP A 400 -38.12 23.14 -18.78
N LEU A 401 -39.43 23.33 -18.57
CA LEU A 401 -40.23 22.52 -17.64
C LEU A 401 -40.24 21.05 -18.08
N ILE A 402 -40.58 20.82 -19.35
CA ILE A 402 -40.67 19.49 -19.93
C ILE A 402 -39.28 18.84 -19.98
N ALA A 403 -38.24 19.58 -20.36
CA ALA A 403 -36.88 19.08 -20.40
C ALA A 403 -36.37 18.64 -19.01
N GLU A 404 -36.64 19.43 -17.97
CA GLU A 404 -36.26 19.10 -16.59
C GLU A 404 -37.01 17.85 -16.08
N ALA A 405 -38.30 17.75 -16.36
CA ALA A 405 -39.12 16.58 -16.00
C ALA A 405 -38.69 15.32 -16.76
N SER A 406 -38.43 15.43 -18.07
CA SER A 406 -37.92 14.34 -18.90
C SER A 406 -36.55 13.86 -18.43
N SER A 407 -35.65 14.78 -18.06
CA SER A 407 -34.35 14.42 -17.51
C SER A 407 -34.48 13.67 -16.18
N LEU A 408 -35.40 14.07 -15.30
CA LEU A 408 -35.68 13.34 -14.05
C LEU A 408 -36.19 11.92 -14.30
N ILE A 409 -37.08 11.71 -15.27
CA ILE A 409 -37.55 10.37 -15.66
C ILE A 409 -36.41 9.51 -16.19
N ALA A 410 -35.62 10.04 -17.14
CA ALA A 410 -34.45 9.34 -17.68
C ALA A 410 -33.45 8.98 -16.57
N TRP A 411 -33.32 9.84 -15.54
CA TRP A 411 -32.49 9.56 -14.36
C TRP A 411 -33.03 8.42 -13.49
N VAL A 412 -34.35 8.27 -13.36
CA VAL A 412 -34.96 7.10 -12.71
C VAL A 412 -34.57 5.82 -13.44
N MET A 413 -34.61 5.85 -14.78
CA MET A 413 -34.22 4.71 -15.62
C MET A 413 -32.73 4.41 -15.48
N LYS A 414 -31.88 5.45 -15.47
CA LYS A 414 -30.44 5.35 -15.17
C LYS A 414 -30.18 4.66 -13.83
N PHE A 415 -30.95 4.99 -12.80
CA PHE A 415 -30.77 4.39 -11.48
C PHE A 415 -31.15 2.90 -11.45
N GLU A 416 -32.20 2.49 -12.16
CA GLU A 416 -32.52 1.07 -12.31
C GLU A 416 -31.42 0.32 -13.09
N ALA A 417 -30.87 0.93 -14.14
CA ALA A 417 -29.70 0.39 -14.84
C ALA A 417 -28.48 0.26 -13.91
N LYS A 418 -28.24 1.26 -13.05
CA LYS A 418 -27.15 1.22 -12.07
C LYS A 418 -27.32 0.09 -11.06
N LYS A 419 -28.54 -0.18 -10.58
CA LYS A 419 -28.80 -1.33 -9.69
C LYS A 419 -28.46 -2.66 -10.37
N ILE A 420 -28.84 -2.82 -11.63
CA ILE A 420 -28.52 -4.00 -12.42
C ILE A 420 -27.00 -4.12 -12.58
N ALA A 421 -26.31 -3.02 -12.89
CA ALA A 421 -24.85 -3.00 -13.02
C ALA A 421 -24.12 -3.31 -11.72
N LEU A 422 -24.64 -2.87 -10.56
CA LEU A 422 -24.08 -3.18 -9.24
C LEU A 422 -24.24 -4.65 -8.85
N ALA A 423 -25.24 -5.34 -9.40
CA ALA A 423 -25.44 -6.77 -9.21
C ALA A 423 -24.60 -7.63 -10.17
N ASP A 424 -23.92 -7.02 -11.15
CA ASP A 424 -23.09 -7.74 -12.12
C ASP A 424 -21.73 -8.12 -11.54
N THR A 425 -21.31 -9.37 -11.81
CA THR A 425 -19.96 -9.83 -11.48
C THR A 425 -19.02 -9.52 -12.63
N SER A 426 -17.84 -8.96 -12.34
CA SER A 426 -16.83 -8.66 -13.37
C SER A 426 -16.29 -9.93 -14.00
N LEU A 427 -16.25 -9.97 -15.34
CA LEU A 427 -15.51 -10.98 -16.08
C LEU A 427 -14.05 -10.53 -16.18
N MET A 428 -13.13 -11.39 -15.79
CA MET A 428 -11.69 -11.13 -15.95
C MET A 428 -11.28 -11.49 -17.38
N GLN A 429 -10.60 -10.56 -18.05
CA GLN A 429 -9.95 -10.79 -19.33
C GLN A 429 -8.46 -10.51 -19.18
N VAL A 430 -7.63 -11.47 -19.55
CA VAL A 430 -6.19 -11.39 -19.30
C VAL A 430 -5.46 -11.12 -20.58
N GLU A 431 -4.74 -10.00 -20.65
CA GLU A 431 -3.73 -9.80 -21.67
C GLU A 431 -2.45 -10.49 -21.21
N ARG A 432 -1.88 -11.33 -22.09
CA ARG A 432 -0.71 -12.14 -21.79
C ARG A 432 0.50 -11.60 -22.54
N TYR A 433 1.68 -11.72 -21.94
CA TYR A 433 2.91 -11.48 -22.70
C TYR A 433 3.07 -12.51 -23.81
N GLU A 434 3.53 -12.06 -24.97
CA GLU A 434 3.94 -12.97 -26.02
C GLU A 434 5.17 -13.75 -25.56
N TYR A 435 5.08 -15.08 -25.59
CA TYR A 435 6.14 -15.97 -25.10
C TYR A 435 7.52 -15.68 -25.73
N ARG A 436 7.55 -15.28 -26.99
CA ARG A 436 8.79 -14.98 -27.72
C ARG A 436 9.37 -13.59 -27.42
N SER A 437 8.67 -12.77 -26.65
CA SER A 437 9.17 -11.45 -26.28
C SER A 437 10.33 -11.55 -25.28
N THR A 438 11.30 -10.63 -25.41
CA THR A 438 12.40 -10.48 -24.46
C THR A 438 11.88 -10.26 -23.03
N GLU A 439 10.76 -9.56 -22.89
CA GLU A 439 10.15 -9.30 -21.58
C GLU A 439 9.56 -10.55 -20.93
N ALA A 440 8.86 -11.39 -21.69
CA ALA A 440 8.39 -12.70 -21.21
C ALA A 440 9.56 -13.57 -20.74
N TYR A 441 10.63 -13.65 -21.54
CA TYR A 441 11.83 -14.41 -21.19
C TYR A 441 12.46 -13.91 -19.88
N ASN A 442 12.64 -12.60 -19.74
CA ASN A 442 13.22 -11.99 -18.55
C ASN A 442 12.36 -12.26 -17.30
N ARG A 443 11.04 -12.12 -17.41
CA ARG A 443 10.10 -12.39 -16.30
C ARG A 443 10.16 -13.85 -15.85
N LEU A 444 10.05 -14.79 -16.79
CA LEU A 444 10.13 -16.23 -16.51
C LEU A 444 11.49 -16.61 -15.91
N SER A 445 12.58 -16.14 -16.52
CA SER A 445 13.94 -16.42 -16.05
C SER A 445 14.18 -15.87 -14.64
N ASN A 446 13.79 -14.62 -14.38
CA ASN A 446 13.94 -14.00 -13.06
C ASN A 446 13.07 -14.70 -12.01
N HIS A 447 11.84 -15.09 -12.35
CA HIS A 447 10.96 -15.83 -11.45
C HIS A 447 11.56 -17.19 -11.06
N ILE A 448 12.11 -17.93 -12.03
CA ILE A 448 12.80 -19.21 -11.77
C ILE A 448 14.03 -19.00 -10.90
N LYS A 449 14.87 -18.01 -11.22
CA LYS A 449 16.08 -17.68 -10.44
C LYS A 449 15.71 -17.33 -9.01
N LEU A 450 14.71 -16.48 -8.82
CA LEU A 450 14.23 -16.05 -7.51
C LEU A 450 13.67 -17.22 -6.70
N THR A 451 12.83 -18.06 -7.31
CA THR A 451 12.23 -19.24 -6.66
C THR A 451 13.33 -20.20 -6.20
N ARG A 452 14.31 -20.49 -7.07
CA ARG A 452 15.46 -21.33 -6.71
C ARG A 452 16.30 -20.72 -5.60
N LEU A 453 16.59 -19.42 -5.67
CA LEU A 453 17.30 -18.72 -4.59
C LEU A 453 16.55 -18.85 -3.27
N GLN A 454 15.24 -18.61 -3.25
CA GLN A 454 14.42 -18.74 -2.05
C GLN A 454 14.42 -20.16 -1.49
N ASP A 455 14.27 -21.18 -2.35
CA ASP A 455 14.33 -22.58 -1.93
C ASP A 455 15.72 -22.98 -1.40
N GLY A 456 16.77 -22.52 -2.08
CA GLY A 456 18.16 -22.73 -1.68
C GLY A 456 18.45 -22.08 -0.32
N LEU A 457 18.02 -20.84 -0.12
CA LEU A 457 18.12 -20.12 1.16
C LEU A 457 17.34 -20.83 2.26
N LYS A 458 16.11 -21.29 1.96
CA LYS A 458 15.29 -22.04 2.92
C LYS A 458 16.01 -23.31 3.37
N LYS A 459 16.54 -24.10 2.43
CA LYS A 459 17.33 -25.31 2.75
C LYS A 459 18.58 -24.97 3.56
N PHE A 460 19.33 -23.95 3.16
CA PHE A 460 20.52 -23.48 3.86
C PHE A 460 20.20 -23.09 5.31
N ARG A 461 19.15 -22.30 5.52
CA ARG A 461 18.71 -21.88 6.87
C ARG A 461 18.22 -23.04 7.71
N GLN A 462 17.47 -23.97 7.13
CA GLN A 462 16.89 -25.11 7.87
C GLN A 462 17.92 -26.16 8.29
N ARG A 463 18.98 -26.34 7.50
CA ARG A 463 20.02 -27.33 7.77
C ARG A 463 21.25 -26.66 8.40
N ASP A 464 21.98 -25.88 7.61
CA ASP A 464 23.32 -25.43 7.96
C ASP A 464 23.31 -24.33 9.04
N VAL A 465 22.38 -23.36 8.99
CA VAL A 465 22.25 -22.33 10.04
C VAL A 465 21.73 -22.94 11.34
N ARG A 466 20.75 -23.84 11.25
CA ARG A 466 20.20 -24.55 12.41
C ARG A 466 21.29 -25.33 13.16
N ASP A 467 22.13 -26.04 12.43
CA ASP A 467 23.28 -26.79 12.95
C ASP A 467 24.40 -25.89 13.51
N MET A 468 24.31 -24.56 13.36
CA MET A 468 25.29 -23.62 13.91
C MET A 468 24.70 -22.77 15.05
N ALA A 469 23.37 -22.63 15.08
CA ALA A 469 22.65 -21.85 16.08
C ALA A 469 22.86 -22.37 17.52
N TRP A 470 22.99 -23.69 17.72
CA TRP A 470 23.33 -24.30 19.03
C TRP A 470 24.66 -23.81 19.62
N THR A 471 25.53 -23.19 18.82
CA THR A 471 26.82 -22.69 19.29
C THR A 471 26.79 -21.25 19.83
N LEU A 472 25.61 -20.65 19.85
CA LEU A 472 25.36 -19.34 20.45
C LEU A 472 24.50 -19.46 21.70
N ASP A 473 24.71 -18.54 22.62
CA ASP A 473 23.78 -18.21 23.68
C ASP A 473 23.28 -16.78 23.47
N LEU A 474 21.98 -16.57 23.57
CA LEU A 474 21.35 -15.24 23.40
C LEU A 474 20.55 -14.85 24.63
N SER A 475 20.51 -13.55 24.93
CA SER A 475 19.67 -12.96 25.97
C SER A 475 19.09 -11.66 25.49
N ASN A 476 17.80 -11.43 25.75
CA ASN A 476 17.16 -10.11 25.57
C ASN A 476 16.91 -9.39 26.90
N GLY A 477 17.45 -9.91 28.00
CA GLY A 477 17.31 -9.36 29.35
C GLY A 477 16.09 -9.86 30.12
N SER A 478 15.07 -10.41 29.45
CA SER A 478 13.97 -11.16 30.09
C SER A 478 14.12 -12.67 29.93
N ASP A 479 14.58 -13.09 28.75
CA ASP A 479 14.68 -14.48 28.35
C ASP A 479 16.10 -14.85 27.95
N TYR A 480 16.43 -16.12 28.17
CA TYR A 480 17.70 -16.72 27.75
C TYR A 480 17.42 -17.84 26.75
N PHE A 481 18.01 -17.74 25.57
CA PHE A 481 17.85 -18.69 24.48
C PHE A 481 19.12 -19.53 24.33
N THR A 482 18.97 -20.84 24.50
CA THR A 482 20.02 -21.86 24.28
C THR A 482 19.51 -22.93 23.33
N ASP A 483 20.45 -23.69 22.76
CA ASP A 483 20.15 -24.90 21.97
C ASP A 483 19.19 -24.60 20.80
N THR A 484 18.16 -25.42 20.63
CA THR A 484 17.15 -25.26 19.58
C THR A 484 16.32 -23.98 19.71
N ARG A 485 16.26 -23.37 20.90
CA ARG A 485 15.51 -22.12 21.12
C ARG A 485 16.17 -20.93 20.45
N VAL A 486 17.49 -20.96 20.27
CA VAL A 486 18.22 -19.92 19.51
C VAL A 486 17.76 -19.90 18.07
N TYR A 487 17.70 -21.07 17.42
CA TYR A 487 17.24 -21.17 16.04
C TYR A 487 15.79 -20.66 15.88
N ASN A 488 14.90 -21.07 16.77
CA ASN A 488 13.50 -20.63 16.74
C ASN A 488 13.39 -19.11 16.96
N TYR A 489 14.18 -18.55 17.87
CA TYR A 489 14.23 -17.09 18.09
C TYR A 489 14.73 -16.33 16.86
N LEU A 490 15.71 -16.88 16.13
CA LEU A 490 16.28 -16.23 14.94
C LEU A 490 15.37 -16.30 13.70
N MET A 491 14.55 -17.34 13.58
CA MET A 491 13.74 -17.60 12.38
C MET A 491 12.28 -17.12 12.49
N ASN A 492 11.79 -16.91 13.71
CA ASN A 492 10.55 -16.20 13.99
C ASN A 492 10.83 -14.70 14.12
#